data_AF-A0A553JTS5-F1
#
_entry.id   AF-A0A553JTS5-F1
#
_cell.length_a   1.000
_cell.length_b   1.000
_cell.length_c   1.000
_cell.angle_alpha   90.00
_cell.angle_beta   90.00
_cell.angle_gamma   90.00
#
_symmetry.space_group_name_H-M   'P 1'
#
loop_
_entity.id
_entity.type
_entity.pdbx_description
1 polymer ?
#
loop_
_entity_poly.entity_id
_entity_poly.type
_entity_poly.pdbx_seq_one_letter_code
_entity_poly.pdbx_strand_id
1 'polypeptide(L)' 'MKPTTQSLTTDTAIRNEANRVINALNHSSYPIEPIVAESVIESLQIVAESLDLSIAKTLNVRLIAIRNNIHVNQIQRSA' A
#
# COMPACT_ATOMS: atom_id res chain seq x y z
N MET A 1 -4.71 -11.39 -32.98
CA MET A 1 -4.13 -10.58 -31.88
C MET A 1 -3.14 -11.45 -31.12
N LYS A 2 -1.89 -11.03 -30.92
CA LYS A 2 -0.99 -11.69 -29.97
C LYS A 2 -1.36 -11.20 -28.56
N PRO A 3 -1.50 -12.09 -27.56
CA PRO A 3 -1.69 -11.63 -26.19
C PRO A 3 -0.43 -10.91 -25.74
N THR A 4 -0.56 -9.62 -25.43
CA THR A 4 0.51 -8.87 -24.77
C THR A 4 0.54 -9.27 -23.32
N THR A 5 1.44 -10.20 -22.97
CA THR A 5 1.82 -10.46 -21.58
C THR A 5 2.64 -9.27 -21.08
N GLN A 6 1.96 -8.21 -20.63
CA GLN A 6 2.60 -7.21 -19.78
C GLN A 6 2.98 -7.92 -18.47
N SER A 7 4.23 -8.37 -18.38
CA SER A 7 4.80 -8.89 -17.15
C SER A 7 4.91 -7.73 -16.18
N LEU A 8 4.01 -7.69 -15.20
CA LEU A 8 4.05 -6.70 -14.13
C LEU A 8 5.18 -7.08 -13.16
N THR A 9 6.07 -6.15 -12.83
CA THR A 9 7.09 -6.42 -11.80
C THR A 9 6.42 -6.61 -10.45
N THR A 10 7.01 -7.42 -9.56
CA THR A 10 6.49 -7.65 -8.20
C THR A 10 6.29 -6.35 -7.43
N ASP A 11 7.25 -5.41 -7.55
CA ASP A 11 7.16 -4.07 -6.98
C ASP A 11 5.91 -3.32 -7.46
N THR A 12 5.61 -3.38 -8.76
CA THR A 12 4.42 -2.73 -9.34
C THR A 12 3.14 -3.41 -8.87
N ALA A 13 3.12 -4.74 -8.75
CA ALA A 13 1.98 -5.49 -8.25
C ALA A 13 1.62 -5.08 -6.81
N ILE A 14 2.62 -5.06 -5.94
CA ILE A 14 2.49 -4.68 -4.53
C ILE A 14 2.03 -3.22 -4.41
N ARG A 15 2.63 -2.30 -5.17
CA ARG A 15 2.20 -0.89 -5.21
C ARG A 15 0.74 -0.75 -5.59
N ASN A 16 0.30 -1.47 -6.63
CA ASN A 16 -1.06 -1.41 -7.13
C ASN A 16 -2.07 -1.94 -6.09
N GLU A 17 -1.74 -3.03 -5.39
CA GLU A 17 -2.59 -3.56 -4.32
C GLU A 17 -2.68 -2.59 -3.14
N ALA A 18 -1.55 -2.04 -2.69
CA ALA A 18 -1.55 -1.06 -1.61
C ALA A 18 -2.43 0.16 -1.93
N ASN A 19 -2.42 0.62 -3.18
CA ASN A 19 -3.29 1.72 -3.62
C ASN A 19 -4.77 1.33 -3.64
N ARG A 20 -5.11 0.09 -4.04
CA ARG A 20 -6.50 -0.40 -3.99
C ARG A 20 -7.04 -0.41 -2.55
N VAL A 21 -6.26 -0.92 -1.61
CA VAL A 21 -6.64 -0.98 -0.18
C VAL A 21 -6.85 0.42 0.38
N ILE A 22 -5.95 1.36 0.11
CA ILE A 22 -6.07 2.75 0.58
C ILE A 22 -7.30 3.44 -0.04
N ASN A 23 -7.57 3.19 -1.32
CA ASN A 23 -8.77 3.73 -1.96
C ASN A 23 -10.04 3.14 -1.35
N ALA A 24 -10.06 1.85 -1.05
CA ALA A 24 -11.17 1.18 -0.38
C ALA A 24 -11.39 1.72 1.05
N LEU A 25 -10.31 2.00 1.79
CA LEU A 25 -10.38 2.62 3.12
C LEU A 25 -11.04 4.01 3.08
N ASN A 26 -10.76 4.77 2.02
CA ASN A 26 -11.29 6.13 1.85
C ASN A 26 -12.59 6.17 1.03
N HIS A 27 -13.18 5.02 0.68
CA HIS A 27 -14.37 5.00 -0.16
C HIS A 27 -15.60 5.42 0.64
N SER A 28 -16.16 6.59 0.32
CA SER A 28 -17.22 7.25 1.11
C SER A 28 -18.48 6.41 1.32
N SER A 29 -18.81 5.52 0.37
CA SER A 29 -20.02 4.70 0.44
C SER A 29 -19.82 3.35 1.14
N TYR A 30 -18.59 2.84 1.17
CA TYR A 30 -18.28 1.48 1.65
C TYR A 30 -16.82 1.42 2.13
N PRO A 31 -16.50 2.10 3.24
CA PRO A 31 -15.15 2.06 3.78
C PRO A 31 -14.87 0.66 4.32
N ILE A 32 -13.71 0.10 3.98
CA ILE A 32 -13.20 -1.06 4.72
C ILE A 32 -12.77 -0.63 6.13
N GLU A 33 -12.84 -1.53 7.09
CA GLU A 33 -12.38 -1.22 8.45
C GLU A 33 -10.87 -0.92 8.46
N PRO A 34 -10.41 0.10 9.23
CA PRO A 34 -8.99 0.45 9.30
C PRO A 34 -8.08 -0.71 9.68
N ILE A 35 -8.53 -1.60 10.56
CA ILE A 35 -7.76 -2.79 10.97
C ILE A 35 -7.52 -3.77 9.82
N VAL A 36 -8.47 -3.88 8.89
CA VAL A 36 -8.35 -4.70 7.69
C VAL A 36 -7.33 -4.07 6.73
N ALA A 37 -7.43 -2.76 6.52
CA ALA A 37 -6.47 -2.04 5.70
C ALA A 37 -5.04 -2.15 6.25
N GLU A 38 -4.87 -2.00 7.57
CA GLU A 38 -3.59 -2.16 8.25
C GLU A 38 -3.00 -3.55 8.01
N SER A 39 -3.76 -4.61 8.28
CA SER A 39 -3.29 -6.00 8.15
C SER A 39 -2.82 -6.32 6.73
N VAL A 40 -3.53 -5.82 5.69
CA VAL A 40 -3.13 -6.05 4.30
C VAL A 40 -1.84 -5.28 3.96
N ILE A 41 -1.74 -4.01 4.36
CA ILE A 41 -0.54 -3.20 4.07
C ILE A 41 0.68 -3.75 4.84
N GLU A 42 0.49 -4.26 6.05
CA GLU A 42 1.53 -4.93 6.85
C GLU A 42 2.04 -6.17 6.14
N SER A 43 1.13 -7.02 5.66
CA SER A 43 1.50 -8.21 4.88
C SER A 43 2.28 -7.85 3.60
N LEU A 44 1.85 -6.81 2.88
CA LEU A 44 2.54 -6.33 1.68
C LEU A 44 3.93 -5.76 2.00
N GLN A 45 4.08 -5.07 3.14
CA GLN A 45 5.36 -4.53 3.58
C GLN A 45 6.34 -5.65 3.94
N ILE A 46 5.91 -6.67 4.68
CA ILE A 46 6.75 -7.85 5.01
C ILE A 46 7.25 -8.54 3.74
N VAL A 47 6.37 -8.75 2.76
CA VAL A 47 6.76 -9.35 1.48
C VAL A 47 7.75 -8.44 0.74
N ALA A 48 7.49 -7.14 0.68
CA ALA A 48 8.38 -6.19 0.01
C ALA A 48 9.78 -6.13 0.66
N GLU A 49 9.88 -6.20 1.99
CA GLU A 49 11.15 -6.28 2.71
C GLU A 49 11.89 -7.59 2.44
N SER A 50 11.17 -8.72 2.44
CA SER A 50 11.76 -10.03 2.16
C SER A 50 12.39 -10.14 0.77
N LEU A 51 11.93 -9.29 -0.17
CA LEU A 51 12.37 -9.22 -1.55
C LEU A 51 13.29 -8.02 -1.84
N ASP A 52 13.68 -7.26 -0.81
CA ASP A 52 14.49 -6.02 -0.91
C ASP A 52 13.94 -5.01 -1.93
N LEU A 53 12.61 -4.83 -1.95
CA LEU A 53 11.94 -3.93 -2.89
C LEU A 53 11.90 -2.49 -2.34
N SER A 54 12.18 -1.53 -3.23
CA SER A 54 12.18 -0.09 -2.90
C SER A 54 10.87 0.42 -2.28
N ILE A 55 9.74 -0.23 -2.60
CA ILE A 55 8.41 0.15 -2.09
C ILE A 55 8.22 -0.15 -0.60
N ALA A 56 9.02 -1.03 0.01
CA ALA A 56 8.88 -1.42 1.43
C ALA A 56 8.84 -0.22 2.38
N LYS A 57 9.77 0.73 2.20
CA LYS A 57 9.82 1.96 3.00
C LYS A 57 8.56 2.80 2.86
N THR A 58 7.99 2.87 1.65
CA THR A 58 6.75 3.62 1.39
C THR A 58 5.55 2.97 2.07
N LEU A 59 5.48 1.64 2.06
CA LEU A 59 4.42 0.90 2.75
C LEU A 59 4.50 1.06 4.27
N ASN A 60 5.71 1.07 4.83
CA ASN A 60 5.93 1.33 6.26
C ASN A 60 5.40 2.73 6.67
N VAL A 61 5.73 3.77 5.90
CA VAL A 61 5.18 5.13 6.15
C VAL A 61 3.64 5.14 6.10
N ARG A 62 3.04 4.39 5.16
CA ARG A 62 1.57 4.27 5.06
C ARG A 62 0.97 3.50 6.24
N LEU A 63 1.63 2.46 6.75
CA LEU A 63 1.22 1.75 7.97
C LEU A 63 1.20 2.67 9.19
N ILE A 64 2.27 3.45 9.37
CA ILE A 64 2.34 4.43 10.45
C ILE A 64 1.19 5.44 10.32
N ALA A 65 0.92 5.94 9.11
CA ALA A 65 -0.17 6.87 8.86
C ALA A 65 -1.55 6.27 9.24
N ILE A 66 -1.83 5.02 8.84
CA ILE A 66 -3.08 4.32 9.17
C ILE A 66 -3.21 4.11 10.68
N ARG A 67 -2.17 3.58 11.34
CA ARG A 67 -2.15 3.32 12.79
C ARG A 67 -2.38 4.57 13.64
N ASN A 68 -1.91 5.72 13.15
CA ASN A 68 -2.04 7.01 13.84
C ASN A 68 -3.21 7.85 13.34
N ASN A 69 -4.00 7.37 12.35
CA ASN A 69 -5.07 8.12 11.70
C ASN A 69 -4.59 9.50 11.13
N ILE A 70 -3.38 9.54 10.57
CA ILE A 70 -2.75 10.72 9.98
C ILE A 70 -2.82 10.62 8.45
N HIS A 71 -3.06 11.73 7.75
CA HIS A 71 -2.94 11.73 6.30
C HIS A 71 -1.46 11.62 5.88
N VAL A 72 -1.11 10.64 5.04
CA VAL A 72 0.27 10.37 4.57
C VAL A 72 0.98 11.63 4.03
N ASN A 73 0.22 12.54 3.42
CA ASN A 73 0.73 13.84 2.92
C ASN A 73 1.33 14.75 4.01
N GLN A 74 1.01 14.51 5.28
CA GLN A 74 1.55 15.27 6.43
C GLN A 74 2.89 14.69 6.93
N ILE A 75 3.20 13.42 6.61
CA ILE A 75 4.45 12.77 7.03
C ILE A 75 5.60 13.10 6.07
N GLN A 76 5.32 13.26 4.77
CA GLN A 76 6.33 13.61 3.77
C GLN A 76 6.83 15.07 3.83
N ARG A 77 6.18 15.96 4.59
CA ARG A 77 6.63 17.36 4.77
C ARG A 77 7.63 17.54 5.92
N SER A 78 7.90 16.48 6.67
CA SER A 78 8.66 16.54 7.93
C SER A 78 9.97 15.76 7.89
N ALA A 79 10.36 15.25 6.71
CA ALA A 79 11.60 14.52 6.44
C ALA A 79 12.33 15.18 5.27
#